data_AF-A0A848L9J8-F1
#
_entry.id   AF-A0A848L9J8-F1
#
_cell.length_a   1.000
_cell.length_b   1.000
_cell.length_c   1.000
_cell.angle_alpha   90.00
_cell.angle_beta   90.00
_cell.angle_gamma   90.00
#
_symmetry.space_group_name_H-M   'P 1'
#
loop_
_entity.id
_entity.type
_entity.pdbx_description
1 polymer ?
#
loop_
_entity_poly.entity_id
_entity_poly.type
_entity_poly.pdbx_seq_one_letter_code
_entity_poly.pdbx_strand_id
1 'polypeptide(L)'
;MFVLRRTLAAALAVVALNGCVYGFVNDAATGNAIQDVTVTVASGTCSGTGCSTPITQTTDAAGLFVFDAYGNHHGENNVQLISPAAGEEAMRLLYSRTGYRSVNVYHRPRYETMTQNGNEYLVSNVQTVYLCALSAPDTDGDGICNAAESRYGTSATNSDTDGDSISDFAELYGYGGVDLRYYGANPLKKDIFVELDYYPNLRPIQAALDRVTAAFAAAPVSNPNGSTGIALHLVLDQQIAAADADMNLSPAWTDFDVIKAKYFLARRARFFHYGLIANQYDSGGSSGLSRGIPAHDFMVTMGNWSTPGGTEQQQAGTIMHELGHNIGLMHGGNENMNYKANYISIMSYNYQLNGLRVNGVNGVLDYSRLRVASASEASVSETAAFAPLAPTTEAILATYGVRIGGVLRSGNASANLDFNGNGVIQAGFIAQDLNNDGDSSDFINSSQNDWLALVYDGAGTIGDPFLGATESLMKRARPFQVEPENAEPCITEPR
;
A
#
# COMPACT_ATOMS: atom_id res chain seq x y z
N MET A 1 39.96 -19.68 -32.47
CA MET A 1 40.75 -19.60 -31.22
C MET A 1 40.99 -18.13 -30.91
N PHE A 2 40.08 -17.50 -30.17
CA PHE A 2 40.34 -16.42 -29.20
C PHE A 2 39.05 -16.31 -28.38
N VAL A 3 39.08 -16.96 -27.22
CA VAL A 3 38.01 -16.99 -26.21
C VAL A 3 38.32 -15.86 -25.25
N LEU A 4 37.47 -14.85 -25.15
CA LEU A 4 37.48 -13.94 -24.00
C LEU A 4 36.44 -14.41 -22.98
N ARG A 5 36.84 -15.37 -22.15
CA ARG A 5 36.27 -15.55 -20.81
C ARG A 5 36.92 -14.49 -19.92
N ARG A 6 36.13 -13.55 -19.37
CA ARG A 6 36.54 -12.79 -18.19
C ARG A 6 35.44 -12.87 -17.13
N THR A 7 35.80 -13.60 -16.08
CA THR A 7 35.23 -13.62 -14.74
C THR A 7 35.06 -12.21 -14.20
N LEU A 8 33.84 -11.81 -13.81
CA LEU A 8 33.64 -10.71 -12.87
C LEU A 8 34.11 -11.19 -11.49
N ALA A 9 35.29 -10.73 -11.07
CA ALA A 9 35.69 -10.76 -9.68
C ALA A 9 35.13 -9.51 -8.99
N ALA A 10 34.58 -9.71 -7.80
CA ALA A 10 33.93 -8.70 -6.97
C ALA A 10 34.82 -7.49 -6.68
N ALA A 11 34.35 -6.32 -7.09
CA ALA A 11 34.52 -5.08 -6.37
C ALA A 11 33.10 -4.52 -6.18
N LEU A 12 32.69 -4.26 -4.93
CA LEU A 12 31.45 -3.57 -4.60
C LEU A 12 31.53 -2.11 -5.09
N ALA A 13 31.34 -1.93 -6.39
CA ALA A 13 30.72 -0.75 -6.96
C ALA A 13 29.38 -1.25 -7.48
N VAL A 14 28.28 -0.56 -7.18
CA VAL A 14 26.99 -0.80 -7.82
C VAL A 14 27.20 -0.53 -9.32
N VAL A 15 27.56 -1.57 -10.08
CA VAL A 15 27.45 -1.51 -11.54
C VAL A 15 25.96 -1.42 -11.77
N ALA A 16 25.47 -0.23 -12.14
CA ALA A 16 24.12 -0.08 -12.62
C ALA A 16 23.97 -1.06 -13.78
N LEU A 17 23.23 -2.16 -13.54
CA LEU A 17 22.82 -3.07 -14.58
C LEU A 17 21.94 -2.23 -15.51
N ASN A 18 22.46 -1.94 -16.69
CA ASN A 18 21.78 -1.16 -17.71
C ASN A 18 21.56 -2.07 -18.91
N GLY A 19 20.39 -1.96 -19.51
CA GLY A 19 19.94 -2.77 -20.62
C GLY A 19 18.97 -2.00 -21.51
N CYS A 20 18.39 -2.66 -22.50
CA CYS A 20 17.47 -2.00 -23.41
C CYS A 20 16.19 -1.60 -22.69
N VAL A 21 15.74 -0.35 -22.88
CA VAL A 21 14.37 0.06 -22.52
C VAL A 21 13.54 0.04 -23.80
N TYR A 22 12.40 -0.65 -23.79
CA TYR A 22 11.58 -0.82 -24.99
C TYR A 22 10.09 -0.84 -24.65
N GLY A 23 9.26 -0.59 -25.65
CA GLY A 23 7.81 -0.68 -25.50
C GLY A 23 7.11 -0.58 -26.85
N PHE A 24 5.78 -0.68 -26.82
CA PHE A 24 4.94 -0.64 -28.01
C PHE A 24 3.96 0.52 -27.96
N VAL A 25 3.67 1.12 -29.11
CA VAL A 25 2.69 2.20 -29.24
C VAL A 25 1.65 1.83 -30.28
N ASN A 26 0.39 1.83 -29.84
CA ASN A 26 -0.76 1.45 -30.65
C ASN A 26 -1.80 2.57 -30.66
N ASP A 27 -2.66 2.56 -31.68
CA ASP A 27 -3.78 3.48 -31.80
C ASP A 27 -4.94 3.03 -30.91
N ALA A 28 -5.42 3.93 -30.05
CA ALA A 28 -6.47 3.59 -29.09
C ALA A 28 -7.78 3.15 -29.77
N ALA A 29 -8.15 3.73 -30.92
CA ALA A 29 -9.39 3.38 -31.60
C ALA A 29 -9.27 2.02 -32.32
N THR A 30 -8.22 1.84 -33.11
CA THR A 30 -8.07 0.68 -34.00
C THR A 30 -7.30 -0.49 -33.39
N GLY A 31 -6.37 -0.20 -32.48
CA GLY A 31 -5.50 -1.20 -31.84
C GLY A 31 -4.28 -1.57 -32.64
N ASN A 32 -4.15 -0.97 -33.82
CA ASN A 32 -3.03 -1.21 -34.71
C ASN A 32 -1.80 -0.48 -34.19
N ALA A 33 -0.64 -1.06 -34.48
CA ALA A 33 0.65 -0.41 -34.27
C ALA A 33 0.73 0.95 -34.96
N ILE A 34 1.38 1.90 -34.28
CA ILE A 34 1.65 3.22 -34.83
C ILE A 34 3.13 3.35 -35.14
N GLN A 35 3.46 3.55 -36.41
CA GLN A 35 4.80 3.92 -36.87
C GLN A 35 5.05 5.43 -36.71
N ASP A 36 6.31 5.82 -36.51
CA ASP A 36 6.78 7.21 -36.45
C ASP A 36 6.23 8.00 -35.24
N VAL A 37 5.91 7.32 -34.13
CA VAL A 37 5.73 7.99 -32.84
C VAL A 37 7.10 8.35 -32.30
N THR A 38 7.32 9.62 -31.95
CA THR A 38 8.56 10.03 -31.29
C THR A 38 8.43 9.82 -29.79
N VAL A 39 9.31 8.99 -29.23
CA VAL A 39 9.46 8.76 -27.79
C VAL A 39 10.70 9.53 -27.33
N THR A 40 10.49 10.55 -26.50
CA THR A 40 11.55 11.43 -25.98
C THR A 40 11.79 11.14 -24.51
N VAL A 41 13.04 10.96 -24.09
CA VAL A 41 13.39 10.98 -22.66
C VAL A 41 13.38 12.44 -22.19
N ALA A 42 12.24 12.88 -21.68
CA ALA A 42 11.97 14.26 -21.27
C ALA A 42 12.61 14.60 -19.91
N SER A 43 12.82 13.60 -19.04
CA SER A 43 13.70 13.69 -17.87
C SER A 43 14.41 12.35 -17.68
N GLY A 44 15.72 12.38 -17.46
CA GLY A 44 16.57 11.21 -17.40
C GLY A 44 17.97 11.52 -17.90
N THR A 45 18.84 10.52 -17.89
CA THR A 45 20.19 10.62 -18.47
C THR A 45 20.35 9.56 -19.56
N CYS A 46 21.28 9.82 -20.48
CA CYS A 46 21.68 8.86 -21.51
C CYS A 46 23.20 8.77 -21.53
N SER A 47 23.71 7.55 -21.66
CA SER A 47 25.12 7.28 -21.93
C SER A 47 25.27 6.31 -23.11
N GLY A 48 26.33 6.45 -23.89
CA GLY A 48 26.54 5.65 -25.11
C GLY A 48 26.81 6.50 -26.35
N THR A 49 27.16 5.84 -27.45
CA THR A 49 27.55 6.46 -28.72
C THR A 49 26.38 7.14 -29.44
N GLY A 50 25.15 6.69 -29.20
CA GLY A 50 23.92 7.21 -29.80
C GLY A 50 23.18 8.25 -28.96
N CYS A 51 23.75 8.70 -27.84
CA CYS A 51 23.10 9.70 -26.99
C CYS A 51 23.27 11.10 -27.58
N SER A 52 22.13 11.74 -27.87
CA SER A 52 22.04 13.12 -28.34
C SER A 52 21.08 13.91 -27.44
N THR A 53 20.94 15.22 -27.68
CA THR A 53 19.94 16.04 -27.01
C THR A 53 19.06 16.70 -28.08
N PRO A 54 17.74 16.44 -28.11
CA PRO A 54 16.99 15.55 -27.21
C PRO A 54 17.33 14.06 -27.40
N ILE A 55 17.17 13.26 -26.34
CA ILE A 55 17.32 11.79 -26.40
C ILE A 55 16.00 11.22 -26.93
N THR A 56 16.00 10.71 -28.16
CA THR A 56 14.78 10.26 -28.83
C THR A 56 14.93 8.91 -29.51
N GLN A 57 13.80 8.23 -29.65
CA GLN A 57 13.59 7.09 -30.54
C GLN A 57 12.27 7.23 -31.28
N THR A 58 12.14 6.56 -32.42
CA THR A 58 10.90 6.51 -33.21
C THR A 58 10.40 5.09 -33.34
N THR A 59 9.09 4.89 -33.25
CA THR A 59 8.49 3.56 -33.41
C THR A 59 8.57 3.05 -34.84
N ASP A 60 8.83 1.76 -35.01
CA ASP A 60 8.81 1.07 -36.30
C ASP A 60 7.39 0.69 -36.76
N ALA A 61 7.27 -0.08 -37.86
CA ALA A 61 5.98 -0.52 -38.40
C ALA A 61 5.19 -1.44 -37.46
N ALA A 62 5.84 -2.06 -36.48
CA ALA A 62 5.22 -2.84 -35.41
C ALA A 62 4.90 -1.99 -34.17
N GLY A 63 5.16 -0.69 -34.21
CA GLY A 63 4.93 0.22 -33.09
C GLY A 63 6.01 0.11 -32.01
N LEU A 64 7.09 -0.62 -32.26
CA LEU A 64 8.17 -0.87 -31.31
C LEU A 64 9.14 0.31 -31.30
N PHE A 65 9.49 0.79 -30.12
CA PHE A 65 10.67 1.63 -29.91
C PHE A 65 11.68 0.90 -29.00
N VAL A 66 12.97 1.13 -29.21
CA VAL A 66 14.03 0.54 -28.40
C VAL A 66 15.12 1.58 -28.12
N PHE A 67 15.36 1.90 -26.86
CA PHE A 67 16.61 2.52 -26.43
C PHE A 67 17.67 1.41 -26.35
N ASP A 68 18.40 1.24 -27.44
CA ASP A 68 19.26 0.08 -27.69
C ASP A 68 20.59 0.16 -26.95
N ALA A 69 20.69 -0.58 -25.84
CA ALA A 69 21.89 -0.62 -25.02
C ALA A 69 23.04 -1.45 -25.62
N TYR A 70 22.77 -2.28 -26.63
CA TYR A 70 23.77 -3.23 -27.18
C TYR A 70 24.16 -2.92 -28.63
N GLY A 71 23.43 -2.04 -29.32
CA GLY A 71 23.68 -1.68 -30.72
C GLY A 71 23.20 -2.74 -31.71
N ASN A 72 22.43 -3.73 -31.27
CA ASN A 72 21.97 -4.83 -32.12
C ASN A 72 20.76 -4.45 -32.98
N HIS A 73 20.02 -3.42 -32.59
CA HIS A 73 18.82 -2.95 -33.28
C HIS A 73 19.10 -1.67 -34.09
N HIS A 74 19.87 -0.74 -33.53
CA HIS A 74 20.19 0.54 -34.19
C HIS A 74 21.66 0.67 -34.65
N GLY A 75 22.47 -0.35 -34.42
CA GLY A 75 23.90 -0.36 -34.74
C GLY A 75 24.78 0.14 -33.58
N GLU A 76 26.03 -0.32 -33.54
CA GLU A 76 27.00 -0.03 -32.47
C GLU A 76 27.31 1.47 -32.28
N ASN A 77 27.05 2.29 -33.30
CA ASN A 77 27.22 3.75 -33.25
C ASN A 77 26.02 4.48 -32.64
N ASN A 78 24.90 3.79 -32.41
CA ASN A 78 23.66 4.37 -31.90
C ASN A 78 23.25 3.77 -30.55
N VAL A 79 24.23 3.35 -29.76
CA VAL A 79 24.00 2.76 -28.43
C VAL A 79 23.46 3.80 -27.46
N GLN A 80 22.33 3.51 -26.82
CA GLN A 80 21.66 4.38 -25.85
C GLN A 80 21.32 3.61 -24.58
N LEU A 81 21.99 3.97 -23.49
CA LEU A 81 21.69 3.49 -22.14
C LEU A 81 21.02 4.62 -21.38
N ILE A 82 19.71 4.50 -21.15
CA ILE A 82 18.92 5.52 -20.47
C ILE A 82 18.66 5.11 -19.01
N SER A 83 18.68 6.09 -18.11
CA SER A 83 18.42 5.87 -16.68
C SER A 83 17.75 7.10 -16.05
N PRO A 84 17.06 6.95 -14.90
CA PRO A 84 16.60 8.11 -14.13
C PRO A 84 17.75 9.08 -13.85
N ALA A 85 17.45 10.39 -13.78
CA ALA A 85 18.46 11.37 -13.40
C ALA A 85 18.80 11.27 -11.90
N ALA A 86 19.94 11.83 -11.50
CA ALA A 86 20.32 11.85 -10.08
C ALA A 86 19.23 12.57 -9.24
N GLY A 87 18.80 11.93 -8.16
CA GLY A 87 17.71 12.43 -7.30
C GLY A 87 16.30 12.15 -7.83
N GLU A 88 16.18 11.52 -9.00
CA GLU A 88 14.91 11.08 -9.57
C GLU A 88 14.72 9.57 -9.36
N GLU A 89 13.47 9.15 -9.18
CA GLU A 89 13.10 7.75 -9.00
C GLU A 89 12.79 7.05 -10.33
N ALA A 90 12.26 7.80 -11.30
CA ALA A 90 11.89 7.33 -12.62
C ALA A 90 12.33 8.31 -13.70
N MET A 91 12.56 7.83 -14.92
CA MET A 91 12.67 8.68 -16.11
C MET A 91 11.28 9.03 -16.62
N ARG A 92 11.13 10.15 -17.32
CA ARG A 92 9.87 10.53 -17.99
C ARG A 92 10.01 10.37 -19.50
N LEU A 93 9.22 9.50 -20.09
CA LEU A 93 9.09 9.26 -21.51
C LEU A 93 7.90 10.04 -22.06
N LEU A 94 8.14 10.94 -23.01
CA LEU A 94 7.11 11.70 -23.70
C LEU A 94 6.85 11.08 -25.08
N TYR A 95 5.63 10.60 -25.28
CA TYR A 95 5.16 10.04 -26.54
C TYR A 95 4.44 11.14 -27.32
N SER A 96 4.87 11.39 -28.55
CA SER A 96 4.28 12.45 -29.38
C SER A 96 4.21 12.06 -30.85
N ARG A 97 3.08 12.40 -31.47
CA ARG A 97 2.83 12.25 -32.92
C ARG A 97 1.74 13.21 -33.34
N THR A 98 1.90 13.86 -34.49
CA THR A 98 0.87 14.75 -35.06
C THR A 98 -0.47 14.02 -35.20
N GLY A 99 -1.55 14.66 -34.75
CA GLY A 99 -2.91 14.08 -34.76
C GLY A 99 -3.28 13.31 -33.49
N TYR A 100 -2.32 13.06 -32.60
CA TYR A 100 -2.51 12.37 -31.32
C TYR A 100 -2.25 13.28 -30.13
N ARG A 101 -2.90 12.98 -29.00
CA ARG A 101 -2.55 13.56 -27.70
C ARG A 101 -1.18 13.05 -27.28
N SER A 102 -0.36 13.92 -26.71
CA SER A 102 0.92 13.49 -26.13
C SER A 102 0.69 12.87 -24.76
N VAL A 103 1.45 11.83 -24.43
CA VAL A 103 1.35 11.10 -23.15
C VAL A 103 2.71 11.12 -22.47
N ASN A 104 2.72 11.41 -21.17
CA ASN A 104 3.91 11.26 -20.33
C ASN A 104 3.80 9.94 -19.58
N VAL A 105 4.87 9.15 -19.62
CA VAL A 105 5.01 7.90 -18.89
C VAL A 105 6.24 7.98 -18.01
N TYR A 106 6.07 7.77 -16.72
CA TYR A 106 7.18 7.54 -15.80
C TYR A 106 7.57 6.07 -15.86
N HIS A 107 8.86 5.82 -16.00
CA HIS A 107 9.42 4.47 -16.05
C HIS A 107 10.63 4.36 -15.14
N ARG A 108 10.59 3.41 -14.20
CA ARG A 108 11.76 3.01 -13.42
C ARG A 108 12.22 1.66 -13.94
N PRO A 109 13.41 1.57 -14.57
CA PRO A 109 13.86 0.32 -15.15
C PRO A 109 13.98 -0.80 -14.11
N ARG A 110 13.17 -1.85 -14.29
CA ARG A 110 13.38 -3.17 -13.70
C ARG A 110 13.87 -4.09 -14.80
N TYR A 111 15.16 -4.40 -14.78
CA TYR A 111 15.79 -5.22 -15.82
C TYR A 111 15.55 -6.70 -15.57
N GLU A 112 15.07 -7.39 -16.59
CA GLU A 112 14.91 -8.83 -16.64
C GLU A 112 15.88 -9.41 -17.67
N THR A 113 16.32 -10.65 -17.43
CA THR A 113 17.19 -11.36 -18.37
C THR A 113 16.34 -12.06 -19.42
N MET A 114 16.54 -11.69 -20.68
CA MET A 114 15.91 -12.32 -21.84
C MET A 114 16.99 -13.04 -22.66
N THR A 115 16.76 -14.30 -23.00
CA THR A 115 17.64 -15.04 -23.92
C THR A 115 17.08 -14.96 -25.34
N GLN A 116 17.88 -14.46 -26.28
CA GLN A 116 17.54 -14.45 -27.69
C GLN A 116 18.75 -14.92 -28.52
N ASN A 117 18.53 -15.92 -29.38
CA ASN A 117 19.57 -16.52 -30.23
C ASN A 117 20.82 -17.00 -29.46
N GLY A 118 20.64 -17.45 -28.21
CA GLY A 118 21.73 -17.93 -27.35
C GLY A 118 22.52 -16.82 -26.62
N ASN A 119 22.14 -15.55 -26.79
CA ASN A 119 22.69 -14.42 -26.05
C ASN A 119 21.71 -13.96 -24.98
N GLU A 120 22.22 -13.54 -23.83
CA GLU A 120 21.44 -12.94 -22.75
C GLU A 120 21.45 -11.42 -22.86
N TYR A 121 20.26 -10.82 -22.73
CA TYR A 121 20.05 -9.39 -22.75
C TYR A 121 19.31 -8.96 -21.50
N LEU A 122 19.78 -7.90 -20.86
CA LEU A 122 18.98 -7.17 -19.89
C LEU A 122 18.01 -6.26 -20.64
N VAL A 123 16.73 -6.39 -20.34
CA VAL A 123 15.67 -5.58 -20.94
C VAL A 123 14.71 -5.09 -19.88
N SER A 124 14.16 -3.89 -20.08
CA SER A 124 13.11 -3.33 -19.24
C SER A 124 11.97 -2.87 -20.13
N ASN A 125 10.80 -3.48 -19.92
CA ASN A 125 9.61 -3.19 -20.69
C ASN A 125 8.84 -2.01 -20.09
N VAL A 126 8.52 -1.04 -20.95
CA VAL A 126 7.47 -0.06 -20.72
C VAL A 126 6.17 -0.64 -21.25
N GLN A 127 5.07 -0.42 -20.54
CA GLN A 127 3.71 -0.74 -20.99
C GLN A 127 3.46 -0.35 -22.43
N THR A 128 2.62 -1.14 -23.08
CA THR A 128 1.98 -0.71 -24.32
C THR A 128 1.22 0.59 -24.05
N VAL A 129 1.53 1.62 -24.82
CA VAL A 129 0.84 2.92 -24.76
C VAL A 129 -0.19 2.98 -25.90
N TYR A 130 -1.45 3.20 -25.55
CA TYR A 130 -2.51 3.45 -26.52
C TYR A 130 -2.70 4.96 -26.73
N LEU A 131 -2.22 5.49 -27.86
CA LEU A 131 -2.36 6.92 -28.16
C LEU A 131 -3.76 7.24 -28.65
N CYS A 132 -4.33 8.29 -28.06
CA CYS A 132 -5.63 8.83 -28.39
C CYS A 132 -5.51 9.90 -29.48
N ALA A 133 -6.37 9.86 -30.50
CA ALA A 133 -6.52 10.98 -31.42
C ALA A 133 -6.92 12.25 -30.65
N LEU A 134 -6.54 13.44 -31.14
CA LEU A 134 -6.84 14.71 -30.43
C LEU A 134 -8.33 14.88 -30.09
N SER A 135 -9.22 14.42 -30.98
CA SER A 135 -10.67 14.50 -30.84
C SER A 135 -11.32 13.32 -30.11
N ALA A 136 -10.55 12.34 -29.63
CA ALA A 136 -11.11 11.17 -28.95
C ALA A 136 -11.82 11.59 -27.64
N PRO A 137 -13.03 11.10 -27.34
CA PRO A 137 -13.68 11.42 -26.07
C PRO A 137 -12.89 10.81 -24.90
N ASP A 138 -12.87 11.55 -23.80
CA ASP A 138 -12.35 11.17 -22.48
C ASP A 138 -13.45 11.66 -21.52
N THR A 139 -14.19 10.71 -20.95
CA THR A 139 -15.53 10.99 -20.39
C THR A 139 -15.50 11.32 -18.91
N ASP A 140 -14.61 10.71 -18.14
CA ASP A 140 -14.33 11.06 -16.75
C ASP A 140 -13.21 12.11 -16.61
N GLY A 141 -12.43 12.33 -17.67
CA GLY A 141 -11.47 13.42 -17.77
C GLY A 141 -10.16 13.14 -17.06
N ASP A 142 -9.77 11.88 -16.90
CA ASP A 142 -8.56 11.47 -16.20
C ASP A 142 -7.30 11.54 -17.09
N GLY A 143 -7.45 11.80 -18.39
CA GLY A 143 -6.37 11.88 -19.37
C GLY A 143 -6.22 10.62 -20.23
N ILE A 144 -7.04 9.59 -20.02
CA ILE A 144 -7.16 8.39 -20.85
C ILE A 144 -8.47 8.47 -21.65
N CYS A 145 -8.40 8.35 -22.97
CA CYS A 145 -9.64 8.36 -23.77
C CYS A 145 -10.40 7.02 -23.63
N ASN A 146 -11.72 7.06 -23.80
CA ASN A 146 -12.61 5.90 -23.72
C ASN A 146 -12.12 4.67 -24.51
N ALA A 147 -11.51 4.91 -25.67
CA ALA A 147 -11.00 3.84 -26.53
C ALA A 147 -9.71 3.19 -25.97
N ALA A 148 -8.86 3.96 -25.29
CA ALA A 148 -7.67 3.44 -24.61
C ALA A 148 -8.07 2.72 -23.32
N GLU A 149 -9.01 3.26 -22.55
CA GLU A 149 -9.55 2.62 -21.35
C GLU A 149 -10.12 1.23 -21.64
N SER A 150 -10.92 1.12 -22.70
CA SER A 150 -11.42 -0.18 -23.19
C SER A 150 -10.30 -1.20 -23.49
N ARG A 151 -9.08 -0.75 -23.80
CA ARG A 151 -7.92 -1.63 -24.06
C ARG A 151 -7.13 -1.97 -22.82
N TYR A 152 -7.09 -1.07 -21.84
CA TYR A 152 -6.54 -1.35 -20.53
C TYR A 152 -7.51 -2.16 -19.66
N GLY A 153 -8.79 -2.17 -19.99
CA GLY A 153 -9.86 -2.79 -19.21
C GLY A 153 -10.44 -1.85 -18.14
N THR A 154 -10.03 -0.58 -18.14
CA THR A 154 -10.52 0.45 -17.23
C THR A 154 -11.86 1.02 -17.69
N SER A 155 -12.52 1.77 -16.80
CA SER A 155 -13.90 2.23 -16.95
C SER A 155 -13.95 3.64 -17.51
N ALA A 156 -14.46 3.76 -18.74
CA ALA A 156 -14.65 5.04 -19.44
C ALA A 156 -15.61 6.05 -18.82
N THR A 157 -15.96 5.92 -17.55
CA THR A 157 -16.84 6.84 -16.80
C THR A 157 -16.40 6.97 -15.34
N ASN A 158 -15.29 6.33 -14.98
CA ASN A 158 -14.78 6.28 -13.63
C ASN A 158 -13.26 6.29 -13.66
N SER A 159 -12.67 7.41 -13.29
CA SER A 159 -11.25 7.71 -13.39
C SER A 159 -10.34 6.95 -12.40
N ASP A 160 -10.95 6.18 -11.50
CA ASP A 160 -10.32 5.28 -10.54
C ASP A 160 -11.14 3.98 -10.58
N THR A 161 -10.79 3.09 -11.51
CA THR A 161 -11.66 1.97 -11.91
C THR A 161 -11.91 1.00 -10.77
N ASP A 162 -10.90 0.73 -9.94
CA ASP A 162 -11.04 -0.20 -8.83
C ASP A 162 -11.44 0.46 -7.51
N GLY A 163 -11.31 1.78 -7.36
CA GLY A 163 -11.80 2.59 -6.25
C GLY A 163 -10.84 2.67 -5.06
N ASP A 164 -9.53 2.67 -5.27
CA ASP A 164 -8.50 2.79 -4.23
C ASP A 164 -7.97 4.23 -4.05
N SER A 165 -8.63 5.20 -4.67
CA SER A 165 -8.31 6.64 -4.68
C SER A 165 -7.14 7.04 -5.59
N ILE A 166 -6.46 6.09 -6.24
CA ILE A 166 -5.44 6.35 -7.25
C ILE A 166 -6.11 6.34 -8.63
N SER A 167 -5.77 7.28 -9.51
CA SER A 167 -6.38 7.29 -10.84
C SER A 167 -5.78 6.22 -11.75
N ASP A 168 -6.58 5.74 -12.68
CA ASP A 168 -6.17 4.78 -13.71
C ASP A 168 -4.93 5.30 -14.46
N PHE A 169 -4.90 6.61 -14.77
CA PHE A 169 -3.73 7.27 -15.36
C PHE A 169 -2.47 7.15 -14.50
N ALA A 170 -2.56 7.41 -13.19
CA ALA A 170 -1.40 7.36 -12.31
C ALA A 170 -0.87 5.92 -12.18
N GLU A 171 -1.76 4.92 -12.11
CA GLU A 171 -1.36 3.52 -12.06
C GLU A 171 -0.80 3.03 -13.39
N LEU A 172 -1.36 3.49 -14.52
CA LEU A 172 -0.91 3.08 -15.85
C LEU A 172 0.35 3.81 -16.29
N TYR A 173 0.54 5.09 -15.96
CA TYR A 173 1.62 5.92 -16.51
C TYR A 173 2.51 6.58 -15.46
N GLY A 174 2.20 6.43 -14.18
CA GLY A 174 2.88 7.15 -13.10
C GLY A 174 2.56 8.64 -13.09
N TYR A 175 3.00 9.32 -12.03
CA TYR A 175 2.79 10.77 -11.88
C TYR A 175 3.86 11.37 -10.97
N GLY A 176 4.21 12.65 -11.20
CA GLY A 176 5.08 13.40 -10.29
C GLY A 176 6.48 12.82 -10.08
N GLY A 177 6.98 12.00 -11.01
CA GLY A 177 8.30 11.35 -10.87
C GLY A 177 8.27 9.98 -10.21
N VAL A 178 7.08 9.39 -10.01
CA VAL A 178 6.88 8.05 -9.47
C VAL A 178 6.28 7.14 -10.55
N ASP A 179 6.86 5.96 -10.73
CA ASP A 179 6.31 4.87 -11.55
C ASP A 179 5.64 3.86 -10.61
N LEU A 180 4.31 3.88 -10.54
CA LEU A 180 3.55 2.98 -9.66
C LEU A 180 3.56 1.52 -10.15
N ARG A 181 3.73 1.31 -11.46
CA ARG A 181 3.83 -0.05 -12.04
C ARG A 181 5.09 -0.75 -11.59
N TYR A 182 6.17 -0.01 -11.34
CA TYR A 182 7.39 -0.56 -10.76
C TYR A 182 7.11 -1.29 -9.43
N TYR A 183 6.17 -0.75 -8.65
CA TYR A 183 5.74 -1.31 -7.37
C TYR A 183 4.67 -2.39 -7.51
N GLY A 184 4.01 -2.49 -8.66
CA GLY A 184 3.03 -3.52 -8.97
C GLY A 184 1.59 -3.02 -9.04
N ALA A 185 1.40 -1.70 -9.24
CA ALA A 185 0.06 -1.11 -9.38
C ALA A 185 -0.76 -1.75 -10.49
N ASN A 186 -2.07 -1.81 -10.29
CA ASN A 186 -3.03 -2.38 -11.22
C ASN A 186 -4.40 -1.69 -11.09
N PRO A 187 -4.84 -0.91 -12.10
CA PRO A 187 -6.09 -0.13 -12.04
C PRO A 187 -7.37 -0.96 -11.96
N LEU A 188 -7.24 -2.28 -12.00
CA LEU A 188 -8.33 -3.23 -11.90
C LEU A 188 -8.28 -4.05 -10.61
N LYS A 189 -7.41 -3.69 -9.65
CA LYS A 189 -7.28 -4.31 -8.34
C LYS A 189 -6.69 -3.31 -7.34
N LYS A 190 -7.49 -3.00 -6.31
CA LYS A 190 -7.14 -2.04 -5.27
C LYS A 190 -5.73 -2.23 -4.74
N ASP A 191 -4.99 -1.15 -4.73
CA ASP A 191 -3.63 -1.04 -4.24
C ASP A 191 -3.56 -0.17 -2.97
N ILE A 192 -2.63 -0.51 -2.09
CA ILE A 192 -2.21 0.35 -0.99
C ILE A 192 -0.69 0.33 -0.97
N PHE A 193 -0.07 1.50 -1.09
CA PHE A 193 1.38 1.63 -1.02
C PHE A 193 1.80 2.13 0.37
N VAL A 194 2.80 1.48 0.94
CA VAL A 194 3.38 1.89 2.23
C VAL A 194 4.90 1.86 2.10
N GLU A 195 5.54 2.98 2.42
CA GLU A 195 6.97 3.03 2.63
C GLU A 195 7.26 2.82 4.11
N LEU A 196 8.14 1.88 4.42
CA LEU A 196 8.61 1.60 5.77
C LEU A 196 10.10 1.90 5.86
N ASP A 197 10.44 2.90 6.68
CA ASP A 197 11.79 3.15 7.13
C ASP A 197 12.00 2.60 8.53
N TYR A 198 13.23 2.30 8.90
CA TYR A 198 13.54 1.66 10.18
C TYR A 198 14.84 2.16 10.79
N TYR A 199 14.85 2.26 12.11
CA TYR A 199 16.06 2.55 12.87
C TYR A 199 17.04 1.37 12.88
N PRO A 200 18.33 1.63 13.17
CA PRO A 200 19.34 0.58 13.28
C PRO A 200 18.89 -0.57 14.18
N ASN A 201 19.10 -1.81 13.72
CA ASN A 201 18.71 -3.06 14.39
C ASN A 201 17.20 -3.30 14.55
N LEU A 202 16.34 -2.42 14.01
CA LEU A 202 14.87 -2.58 14.05
C LEU A 202 14.26 -2.91 12.68
N ARG A 203 15.05 -3.44 11.76
CA ARG A 203 14.55 -3.89 10.44
C ARG A 203 13.48 -4.97 10.66
N PRO A 204 12.22 -4.77 10.23
CA PRO A 204 11.20 -5.81 10.29
C PRO A 204 11.66 -7.06 9.54
N ILE A 205 11.36 -8.22 10.08
CA ILE A 205 11.69 -9.48 9.40
C ILE A 205 10.73 -9.71 8.24
N GLN A 206 11.23 -10.28 7.14
CA GLN A 206 10.43 -10.49 5.92
C GLN A 206 9.15 -11.30 6.19
N ALA A 207 9.22 -12.33 7.05
CA ALA A 207 8.07 -13.14 7.42
C ALA A 207 6.93 -12.32 8.07
N ALA A 208 7.25 -11.25 8.81
CA ALA A 208 6.23 -10.37 9.37
C ALA A 208 5.53 -9.56 8.28
N LEU A 209 6.29 -8.98 7.34
CA LEU A 209 5.75 -8.24 6.20
C LEU A 209 4.89 -9.13 5.29
N ASP A 210 5.37 -10.34 4.97
CA ASP A 210 4.65 -11.31 4.15
C ASP A 210 3.29 -11.68 4.75
N ARG A 211 3.20 -11.77 6.09
CA ARG A 211 1.94 -12.06 6.79
C ARG A 211 0.94 -10.92 6.68
N VAL A 212 1.39 -9.66 6.73
CA VAL A 212 0.51 -8.50 6.53
C VAL A 212 0.03 -8.47 5.08
N THR A 213 0.93 -8.58 4.10
CA THR A 213 0.56 -8.63 2.68
C THR A 213 -0.39 -9.79 2.36
N ALA A 214 -0.19 -10.96 2.97
CA ALA A 214 -1.08 -12.11 2.80
C ALA A 214 -2.48 -11.86 3.38
N ALA A 215 -2.60 -11.14 4.50
CA ALA A 215 -3.90 -10.79 5.08
C ALA A 215 -4.72 -9.89 4.14
N PHE A 216 -4.09 -8.85 3.56
CA PHE A 216 -4.73 -7.98 2.56
C PHE A 216 -5.05 -8.72 1.27
N ALA A 217 -4.16 -9.60 0.79
CA ALA A 217 -4.42 -10.43 -0.38
C ALA A 217 -5.61 -11.39 -0.18
N ALA A 218 -5.87 -11.83 1.06
CA ALA A 218 -7.00 -12.67 1.43
C ALA A 218 -8.27 -11.86 1.79
N ALA A 219 -8.25 -10.53 1.72
CA ALA A 219 -9.39 -9.70 2.06
C ALA A 219 -10.61 -10.04 1.17
N PRO A 220 -11.84 -10.03 1.71
CA PRO A 220 -13.06 -10.34 0.96
C PRO A 220 -13.55 -9.13 0.16
N VAL A 221 -12.63 -8.48 -0.57
CA VAL A 221 -12.89 -7.28 -1.37
C VAL A 221 -12.84 -7.66 -2.83
N SER A 222 -13.91 -7.42 -3.58
CA SER A 222 -13.99 -7.75 -5.01
C SER A 222 -13.39 -6.64 -5.86
N ASN A 223 -12.76 -7.02 -6.98
CA ASN A 223 -12.11 -6.09 -7.90
C ASN A 223 -12.70 -6.17 -9.33
N PRO A 224 -12.55 -5.11 -10.14
CA PRO A 224 -13.02 -5.07 -11.54
C PRO A 224 -12.49 -6.22 -12.42
N ASN A 225 -11.26 -6.70 -12.19
CA ASN A 225 -10.71 -7.85 -12.92
C ASN A 225 -11.28 -9.22 -12.48
N GLY A 226 -12.24 -9.24 -11.54
CA GLY A 226 -12.87 -10.46 -11.02
C GLY A 226 -12.08 -11.17 -9.92
N SER A 227 -10.90 -10.67 -9.55
CA SER A 227 -10.15 -11.17 -8.39
C SER A 227 -10.71 -10.63 -7.07
N THR A 228 -10.31 -11.25 -5.96
CA THR A 228 -10.55 -10.74 -4.62
C THR A 228 -9.25 -10.34 -3.93
N GLY A 229 -9.35 -9.50 -2.90
CA GLY A 229 -8.24 -9.03 -2.08
C GLY A 229 -7.71 -7.67 -2.49
N ILE A 230 -6.86 -7.10 -1.65
CA ILE A 230 -6.17 -5.82 -1.88
C ILE A 230 -4.69 -6.13 -2.07
N ALA A 231 -4.04 -5.46 -3.01
CA ALA A 231 -2.60 -5.54 -3.19
C ALA A 231 -1.91 -4.52 -2.27
N LEU A 232 -1.33 -5.01 -1.17
CA LEU A 232 -0.55 -4.19 -0.26
C LEU A 232 0.93 -4.21 -0.65
N HIS A 233 1.43 -3.06 -1.08
CA HIS A 233 2.82 -2.85 -1.51
C HIS A 233 3.64 -2.27 -0.36
N LEU A 234 4.17 -3.16 0.49
CA LEU A 234 5.10 -2.79 1.55
C LEU A 234 6.52 -2.61 0.99
N VAL A 235 6.94 -1.36 0.83
CA VAL A 235 8.28 -0.98 0.41
C VAL A 235 9.13 -0.72 1.64
N LEU A 236 9.86 -1.75 2.08
CA LEU A 236 10.88 -1.61 3.11
C LEU A 236 12.12 -0.93 2.50
N ASP A 237 12.22 0.40 2.64
CA ASP A 237 13.21 1.21 1.93
C ASP A 237 14.55 1.24 2.66
N GLN A 238 14.80 2.24 3.51
CA GLN A 238 16.14 2.50 4.04
C GLN A 238 16.23 2.42 5.57
N GLN A 239 17.43 2.05 6.01
CA GLN A 239 17.79 2.18 7.42
C GLN A 239 18.13 3.64 7.70
N ILE A 240 17.48 4.23 8.69
CA ILE A 240 17.82 5.58 9.17
C ILE A 240 19.26 5.57 9.70
N ALA A 241 20.04 6.60 9.35
CA ALA A 241 21.41 6.70 9.84
C ALA A 241 21.41 6.79 11.37
N ALA A 242 22.37 6.11 12.02
CA ALA A 242 22.46 6.08 13.47
C ALA A 242 22.61 7.48 14.12
N ALA A 243 23.13 8.46 13.37
CA ALA A 243 23.25 9.85 13.82
C ALA A 243 21.92 10.62 13.82
N ASP A 244 20.93 10.17 13.05
CA ASP A 244 19.59 10.77 13.00
C ASP A 244 18.56 9.96 13.80
N ALA A 245 18.86 8.72 14.18
CA ALA A 245 17.94 7.89 14.94
C ALA A 245 17.73 8.46 16.36
N ASP A 246 16.47 8.78 16.68
CA ASP A 246 16.08 9.21 18.02
C ASP A 246 15.79 8.01 18.91
N MET A 247 16.33 7.97 20.13
CA MET A 247 15.99 6.89 21.06
C MET A 247 14.59 7.06 21.65
N ASN A 248 14.02 8.26 21.56
CA ASN A 248 12.69 8.59 22.08
C ASN A 248 12.12 9.82 21.34
N LEU A 249 11.31 9.57 20.31
CA LEU A 249 10.59 10.63 19.59
C LEU A 249 9.70 11.41 20.58
N SER A 250 10.07 12.64 20.93
CA SER A 250 9.34 13.42 21.94
C SER A 250 9.54 14.94 21.78
N PRO A 251 8.50 15.67 21.30
CA PRO A 251 7.16 15.18 21.00
C PRO A 251 7.10 14.22 19.81
N ALA A 252 6.34 13.13 19.92
CA ALA A 252 6.30 12.03 18.94
C ALA A 252 6.28 12.49 17.48
N TRP A 253 5.32 13.33 17.11
CA TRP A 253 5.12 13.76 15.72
C TRP A 253 6.11 14.83 15.25
N THR A 254 6.58 15.68 16.16
CA THR A 254 7.58 16.71 15.82
C THR A 254 8.89 16.06 15.41
N ASP A 255 9.37 15.10 16.20
CA ASP A 255 10.63 14.41 15.88
C ASP A 255 10.46 13.41 14.74
N PHE A 256 9.29 12.76 14.62
CA PHE A 256 8.96 11.94 13.46
C PHE A 256 9.06 12.75 12.15
N ASP A 257 8.53 13.98 12.14
CA ASP A 257 8.57 14.83 10.94
C ASP A 257 9.99 15.27 10.57
N VAL A 258 10.92 15.38 11.53
CA VAL A 258 12.34 15.60 11.24
C VAL A 258 12.94 14.42 10.47
N ILE A 259 12.60 13.19 10.85
CA ILE A 259 13.03 11.98 10.13
C ILE A 259 12.39 11.93 8.75
N LYS A 260 11.06 12.04 8.68
CA LYS A 260 10.30 11.98 7.42
C LYS A 260 10.81 13.01 6.42
N ALA A 261 11.05 14.26 6.83
CA ALA A 261 11.52 15.32 5.93
C ALA A 261 12.88 15.03 5.28
N LYS A 262 13.71 14.19 5.91
CA LYS A 262 15.04 13.82 5.41
C LYS A 262 15.04 12.53 4.60
N TYR A 263 14.20 11.56 4.98
CA TYR A 263 14.28 10.20 4.47
C TYR A 263 13.14 9.84 3.51
N PHE A 264 11.95 10.40 3.69
CA PHE A 264 10.81 10.16 2.80
C PHE A 264 10.87 11.05 1.56
N LEU A 265 10.82 10.45 0.38
CA LEU A 265 10.80 11.20 -0.87
C LEU A 265 9.44 11.91 -1.03
N ALA A 266 9.43 13.24 -1.00
CA ALA A 266 8.19 14.04 -1.11
C ALA A 266 7.32 13.72 -2.34
N ARG A 267 7.91 13.20 -3.43
CA ARG A 267 7.17 12.73 -4.62
C ARG A 267 6.27 11.52 -4.36
N ARG A 268 6.59 10.69 -3.36
CA ARG A 268 5.81 9.52 -2.94
C ARG A 268 4.64 9.87 -2.03
N ALA A 269 4.62 11.07 -1.43
CA ALA A 269 3.58 11.50 -0.48
C ALA A 269 2.14 11.45 -1.02
N ARG A 270 1.97 11.45 -2.34
CA ARG A 270 0.64 11.34 -2.97
C ARG A 270 0.16 9.89 -3.09
N PHE A 271 1.02 8.89 -2.90
CA PHE A 271 0.67 7.50 -3.17
C PHE A 271 0.98 6.57 -2.00
N PHE A 272 1.96 6.92 -1.17
CA PHE A 272 2.46 6.06 -0.11
C PHE A 272 2.05 6.58 1.25
N HIS A 273 1.46 5.72 2.08
CA HIS A 273 1.55 5.91 3.53
C HIS A 273 3.02 5.82 3.96
N TYR A 274 3.40 6.56 4.99
CA TYR A 274 4.76 6.49 5.54
C TYR A 274 4.74 5.92 6.96
N GLY A 275 5.52 4.86 7.17
CA GLY A 275 5.70 4.21 8.45
C GLY A 275 7.15 4.29 8.92
N LEU A 276 7.36 4.63 10.20
CA LEU A 276 8.68 4.58 10.83
C LEU A 276 8.74 3.51 11.92
N ILE A 277 9.67 2.57 11.79
CA ILE A 277 9.98 1.58 12.83
C ILE A 277 11.08 2.14 13.74
N ALA A 278 10.71 2.55 14.96
CA ALA A 278 11.53 3.30 15.90
C ALA A 278 11.59 2.66 17.30
N ASN A 279 12.33 3.30 18.21
CA ASN A 279 12.60 2.76 19.55
C ASN A 279 11.41 2.87 20.50
N GLN A 280 10.94 4.10 20.72
CA GLN A 280 9.81 4.50 21.54
C GLN A 280 9.41 5.95 21.19
N TYR A 281 8.26 6.40 21.68
CA TYR A 281 7.84 7.80 21.63
C TYR A 281 7.35 8.25 23.02
N ASP A 282 7.50 9.54 23.33
CA ASP A 282 7.00 10.19 24.54
C ASP A 282 7.25 9.43 25.86
N SER A 283 8.41 8.77 25.97
CA SER A 283 8.78 7.92 27.11
C SER A 283 7.82 6.76 27.41
N GLY A 284 6.98 6.38 26.43
CA GLY A 284 5.96 5.35 26.55
C GLY A 284 6.44 3.95 26.13
N GLY A 285 5.63 2.96 26.46
CA GLY A 285 5.83 1.55 26.07
C GLY A 285 4.91 1.06 24.95
N SER A 286 4.20 1.96 24.27
CA SER A 286 3.27 1.59 23.19
C SER A 286 3.98 0.89 22.03
N SER A 287 3.32 -0.08 21.41
CA SER A 287 3.82 -0.77 20.22
C SER A 287 3.82 0.11 18.97
N GLY A 288 2.94 1.11 18.90
CA GLY A 288 2.80 1.98 17.74
C GLY A 288 1.86 3.14 17.99
N LEU A 289 1.77 4.00 16.98
CA LEU A 289 0.87 5.15 16.96
C LEU A 289 0.61 5.59 15.51
N SER A 290 -0.66 5.72 15.14
CA SER A 290 -1.10 6.41 13.93
C SER A 290 -1.31 7.91 14.18
N ARG A 291 -1.02 8.75 13.17
CA ARG A 291 -1.18 10.22 13.25
C ARG A 291 -2.64 10.65 13.39
N GLY A 292 -3.55 9.80 12.93
CA GLY A 292 -4.98 10.04 12.99
C GLY A 292 -5.77 8.84 12.46
N ILE A 293 -7.08 9.01 12.36
CA ILE A 293 -8.00 8.00 11.85
C ILE A 293 -9.05 8.70 10.98
N PRO A 294 -8.99 8.60 9.63
CA PRO A 294 -7.87 8.10 8.84
C PRO A 294 -6.64 9.01 8.90
N ALA A 295 -5.50 8.55 8.36
CA ALA A 295 -4.26 9.33 8.29
C ALA A 295 -3.26 8.79 7.25
N HIS A 296 -2.21 9.57 7.02
CA HIS A 296 -1.10 9.23 6.12
C HIS A 296 0.03 8.48 6.82
N ASP A 297 0.31 8.81 8.08
CA ASP A 297 1.56 8.48 8.77
C ASP A 297 1.33 7.63 10.01
N PHE A 298 2.21 6.68 10.24
CA PHE A 298 2.23 5.89 11.47
C PHE A 298 3.65 5.56 11.92
N MET A 299 3.78 5.14 13.18
CA MET A 299 5.04 4.62 13.72
C MET A 299 4.83 3.30 14.46
N VAL A 300 5.85 2.46 14.44
CA VAL A 300 5.92 1.21 15.21
C VAL A 300 7.12 1.33 16.15
N THR A 301 6.89 1.25 17.46
CA THR A 301 7.81 1.70 18.49
C THR A 301 8.10 0.66 19.56
N MET A 302 8.41 -0.56 19.13
CA MET A 302 8.74 -1.68 20.01
C MET A 302 10.25 -1.85 20.26
N GLY A 303 11.09 -0.89 19.89
CA GLY A 303 12.55 -1.06 19.98
C GLY A 303 13.08 -1.20 21.42
N ASN A 304 12.42 -0.57 22.40
CA ASN A 304 12.79 -0.68 23.82
C ASN A 304 12.04 -1.78 24.59
N TRP A 305 11.30 -2.64 23.90
CA TRP A 305 10.65 -3.79 24.53
C TRP A 305 11.69 -4.84 24.97
N SER A 306 11.28 -5.76 25.85
CA SER A 306 12.13 -6.85 26.33
C SER A 306 12.72 -7.71 25.20
N THR A 307 11.96 -7.87 24.12
CA THR A 307 12.45 -8.30 22.80
C THR A 307 12.48 -7.06 21.90
N PRO A 308 13.64 -6.44 21.65
CA PRO A 308 13.75 -5.27 20.79
C PRO A 308 13.12 -5.50 19.42
N GLY A 309 12.21 -4.61 19.01
CA GLY A 309 11.46 -4.72 17.76
C GLY A 309 10.31 -5.74 17.78
N GLY A 310 10.10 -6.45 18.90
CA GLY A 310 9.04 -7.44 19.06
C GLY A 310 9.27 -8.76 18.30
N THR A 311 8.44 -9.75 18.60
CA THR A 311 8.36 -11.02 17.86
C THR A 311 7.72 -10.84 16.49
N GLU A 312 7.82 -11.85 15.61
CA GLU A 312 7.16 -11.84 14.28
C GLU A 312 5.66 -11.48 14.37
N GLN A 313 4.93 -12.10 15.30
CA GLN A 313 3.50 -11.85 15.51
C GLN A 313 3.22 -10.41 15.93
N GLN A 314 4.06 -9.85 16.80
CA GLN A 314 3.90 -8.49 17.31
C GLN A 314 4.25 -7.46 16.22
N GLN A 315 5.29 -7.70 15.43
CA GLN A 315 5.64 -6.86 14.27
C GLN A 315 4.50 -6.82 13.27
N ALA A 316 4.05 -7.99 12.81
CA ALA A 316 3.02 -8.09 11.79
C ALA A 316 1.67 -7.53 12.29
N GLY A 317 1.28 -7.87 13.52
CA GLY A 317 0.06 -7.37 14.14
C GLY A 317 0.07 -5.86 14.35
N THR A 318 1.19 -5.29 14.78
CA THR A 318 1.31 -3.82 14.98
C THR A 318 1.34 -3.08 13.65
N ILE A 319 2.14 -3.51 12.67
CA ILE A 319 2.16 -2.86 11.35
C ILE A 319 0.75 -2.85 10.73
N MET A 320 0.03 -3.97 10.80
CA MET A 320 -1.34 -4.05 10.31
C MET A 320 -2.28 -3.15 11.13
N HIS A 321 -2.18 -3.13 12.45
CA HIS A 321 -3.03 -2.30 13.32
C HIS A 321 -2.86 -0.80 13.05
N GLU A 322 -1.62 -0.32 13.00
CA GLU A 322 -1.36 1.10 12.76
C GLU A 322 -1.73 1.52 11.33
N LEU A 323 -1.48 0.65 10.34
CA LEU A 323 -2.00 0.88 8.99
C LEU A 323 -3.54 0.90 8.98
N GLY A 324 -4.19 0.07 9.79
CA GLY A 324 -5.64 0.04 9.96
C GLY A 324 -6.23 1.38 10.41
N HIS A 325 -5.56 2.07 11.32
CA HIS A 325 -5.90 3.45 11.68
C HIS A 325 -5.75 4.42 10.51
N ASN A 326 -4.64 4.34 9.78
CA ASN A 326 -4.44 5.15 8.58
C ASN A 326 -5.57 5.00 7.55
N ILE A 327 -6.11 3.79 7.41
CA ILE A 327 -7.22 3.47 6.51
C ILE A 327 -8.60 3.49 7.20
N GLY A 328 -8.72 4.21 8.33
CA GLY A 328 -9.99 4.64 8.91
C GLY A 328 -10.61 3.72 9.96
N LEU A 329 -9.92 2.66 10.40
CA LEU A 329 -10.44 1.76 11.43
C LEU A 329 -10.09 2.25 12.84
N MET A 330 -11.01 2.04 13.78
CA MET A 330 -10.83 2.29 15.22
C MET A 330 -10.76 0.98 16.01
N HIS A 331 -10.44 1.04 17.30
CA HIS A 331 -10.26 -0.15 18.13
C HIS A 331 -11.51 -1.03 18.30
N GLY A 332 -12.70 -0.48 18.03
CA GLY A 332 -14.01 -1.18 18.02
C GLY A 332 -14.65 -1.27 16.62
N GLY A 333 -13.89 -1.00 15.56
CA GLY A 333 -14.35 -0.89 14.17
C GLY A 333 -14.64 0.56 13.81
N ASN A 334 -15.89 0.99 14.03
CA ASN A 334 -16.37 2.36 13.79
C ASN A 334 -16.49 3.20 15.07
N GLU A 335 -15.90 2.75 16.17
CA GLU A 335 -15.90 3.44 17.46
C GLU A 335 -14.60 3.16 18.20
N ASN A 336 -14.23 4.05 19.12
CA ASN A 336 -12.96 3.98 19.85
C ASN A 336 -13.05 3.17 21.16
N MET A 337 -13.82 2.07 21.15
CA MET A 337 -13.96 1.19 22.31
C MET A 337 -12.82 0.16 22.34
N ASN A 338 -11.96 0.26 23.34
CA ASN A 338 -10.87 -0.69 23.54
C ASN A 338 -11.40 -2.06 23.99
N TYR A 339 -10.71 -3.13 23.58
CA TYR A 339 -11.03 -4.52 23.95
C TYR A 339 -12.48 -4.95 23.71
N LYS A 340 -13.23 -4.27 22.83
CA LYS A 340 -14.61 -4.62 22.46
C LYS A 340 -14.74 -6.11 22.12
N ALA A 341 -15.39 -6.90 22.97
CA ALA A 341 -15.31 -8.37 22.91
C ALA A 341 -16.00 -9.00 21.69
N ASN A 342 -17.06 -8.36 21.17
CA ASN A 342 -17.75 -8.80 19.95
C ASN A 342 -17.05 -8.33 18.66
N TYR A 343 -15.93 -7.61 18.77
CA TYR A 343 -15.13 -7.13 17.65
C TYR A 343 -13.84 -7.94 17.51
N ILE A 344 -13.90 -8.98 16.68
CA ILE A 344 -12.82 -9.93 16.44
C ILE A 344 -11.97 -9.43 15.26
N SER A 345 -11.01 -8.54 15.56
CA SER A 345 -10.15 -7.86 14.58
C SER A 345 -8.78 -7.58 15.18
N ILE A 346 -7.74 -7.51 14.34
CA ILE A 346 -6.42 -7.01 14.74
C ILE A 346 -6.45 -5.58 15.29
N MET A 347 -7.46 -4.80 14.91
CA MET A 347 -7.68 -3.45 15.47
C MET A 347 -8.03 -3.46 16.96
N SER A 348 -8.47 -4.58 17.53
CA SER A 348 -8.73 -4.66 18.97
C SER A 348 -7.48 -5.11 19.72
N TYR A 349 -7.20 -4.46 20.86
CA TYR A 349 -6.09 -4.83 21.76
C TYR A 349 -6.18 -6.27 22.28
N ASN A 350 -7.36 -6.90 22.24
CA ASN A 350 -7.50 -8.32 22.50
C ASN A 350 -6.64 -9.17 21.55
N TYR A 351 -6.42 -8.72 20.31
CA TYR A 351 -5.84 -9.53 19.24
C TYR A 351 -4.56 -8.94 18.64
N GLN A 352 -4.32 -7.63 18.69
CA GLN A 352 -3.17 -6.97 18.05
C GLN A 352 -1.84 -7.74 18.21
N LEU A 353 -1.46 -8.09 19.45
CA LEU A 353 -0.17 -8.72 19.73
C LEU A 353 -0.16 -10.26 19.62
N ASN A 354 -1.32 -10.91 19.59
CA ASN A 354 -1.44 -12.37 19.67
C ASN A 354 -2.04 -13.01 18.41
N GLY A 355 -2.67 -12.21 17.56
CA GLY A 355 -3.51 -12.65 16.45
C GLY A 355 -4.85 -13.26 16.89
N LEU A 356 -5.71 -13.41 15.90
CA LEU A 356 -7.01 -14.09 16.00
C LEU A 356 -6.80 -15.61 16.12
N ARG A 357 -7.85 -16.28 16.60
CA ARG A 357 -7.99 -17.73 16.43
C ARG A 357 -9.12 -18.00 15.44
N VAL A 358 -8.80 -18.54 14.27
CA VAL A 358 -9.77 -18.83 13.20
C VAL A 358 -9.59 -20.27 12.73
N ASN A 359 -10.68 -21.02 12.64
CA ASN A 359 -10.67 -22.45 12.29
C ASN A 359 -9.70 -23.28 13.15
N GLY A 360 -9.59 -22.93 14.43
CA GLY A 360 -8.68 -23.57 15.38
C GLY A 360 -7.20 -23.13 15.26
N VAL A 361 -6.82 -22.36 14.25
CA VAL A 361 -5.46 -21.83 14.03
C VAL A 361 -5.28 -20.52 14.80
N ASN A 362 -4.21 -20.42 15.59
CA ASN A 362 -3.86 -19.20 16.34
C ASN A 362 -2.92 -18.29 15.52
N GLY A 363 -2.84 -17.01 15.89
CA GLY A 363 -1.93 -16.06 15.26
C GLY A 363 -2.39 -15.58 13.89
N VAL A 364 -3.67 -15.75 13.55
CA VAL A 364 -4.21 -15.28 12.28
C VAL A 364 -4.24 -13.75 12.28
N LEU A 365 -3.72 -13.12 11.23
CA LEU A 365 -3.89 -11.68 11.00
C LEU A 365 -5.09 -11.46 10.10
N ASP A 366 -6.05 -10.68 10.58
CA ASP A 366 -7.23 -10.29 9.81
C ASP A 366 -7.87 -9.07 10.46
N TYR A 367 -8.51 -8.24 9.64
CA TYR A 367 -9.54 -7.36 10.16
C TYR A 367 -10.87 -8.12 10.29
N SER A 368 -11.83 -7.56 11.02
CA SER A 368 -13.12 -8.22 11.23
C SER A 368 -13.83 -8.42 9.89
N ARG A 369 -14.09 -9.69 9.55
CA ARG A 369 -15.04 -10.08 8.49
C ARG A 369 -16.49 -10.14 9.00
N LEU A 370 -16.68 -9.88 10.29
CA LEU A 370 -17.86 -10.27 11.03
C LEU A 370 -18.75 -9.07 11.33
N ARG A 371 -20.06 -9.31 11.30
CA ARG A 371 -21.04 -8.46 11.96
C ARG A 371 -21.65 -9.27 13.09
N VAL A 372 -21.40 -8.82 14.30
CA VAL A 372 -21.83 -9.45 15.55
C VAL A 372 -22.78 -8.49 16.23
N ALA A 373 -23.88 -9.01 16.77
CA ALA A 373 -24.88 -8.21 17.46
C ALA A 373 -24.30 -7.52 18.69
N SER A 374 -24.99 -6.48 19.15
CA SER A 374 -24.69 -5.83 20.42
C SER A 374 -24.78 -6.81 21.59
N ALA A 375 -24.00 -6.56 22.64
CA ALA A 375 -24.04 -7.32 23.89
C ALA A 375 -24.14 -6.35 25.08
N SER A 376 -24.64 -6.84 26.21
CA SER A 376 -24.60 -6.09 27.47
C SER A 376 -23.78 -6.88 28.47
N GLU A 377 -22.80 -6.21 29.08
CA GLU A 377 -21.92 -6.80 30.07
C GLU A 377 -22.67 -7.25 31.31
N ALA A 378 -23.78 -6.62 31.65
CA ALA A 378 -24.59 -6.98 32.81
C ALA A 378 -25.31 -8.33 32.68
N SER A 379 -25.42 -8.87 31.45
CA SER A 379 -26.24 -10.04 31.17
C SER A 379 -25.80 -10.79 29.90
N VAL A 380 -24.61 -11.39 29.93
CA VAL A 380 -24.11 -12.26 28.84
C VAL A 380 -24.53 -13.71 29.06
N SER A 381 -24.74 -14.46 27.98
CA SER A 381 -25.07 -15.89 28.01
C SER A 381 -23.88 -16.71 27.52
N GLU A 382 -23.30 -17.52 28.39
CA GLU A 382 -22.18 -18.40 28.00
C GLU A 382 -22.64 -19.52 27.06
N THR A 383 -23.87 -20.01 27.20
CA THR A 383 -24.42 -21.04 26.31
C THR A 383 -24.64 -20.52 24.89
N ALA A 384 -25.15 -19.29 24.74
CA ALA A 384 -25.45 -18.69 23.44
C ALA A 384 -24.30 -17.84 22.85
N ALA A 385 -23.28 -17.50 23.63
CA ALA A 385 -22.17 -16.64 23.22
C ALA A 385 -22.64 -15.34 22.53
N PHE A 386 -22.14 -15.04 21.33
CA PHE A 386 -22.58 -13.88 20.55
C PHE A 386 -23.57 -14.27 19.45
N ALA A 387 -24.49 -13.36 19.14
CA ALA A 387 -25.43 -13.52 18.02
C ALA A 387 -24.86 -12.90 16.72
N PRO A 388 -24.99 -13.58 15.58
CA PRO A 388 -24.54 -13.05 14.29
C PRO A 388 -25.54 -12.03 13.71
N LEU A 389 -25.03 -11.09 12.94
CA LEU A 389 -25.81 -10.23 12.05
C LEU A 389 -25.45 -10.54 10.60
N ALA A 390 -26.44 -10.62 9.71
CA ALA A 390 -26.20 -10.92 8.30
C ALA A 390 -25.16 -9.96 7.68
N PRO A 391 -24.22 -10.43 6.84
CA PRO A 391 -24.15 -11.78 6.27
C PRO A 391 -23.44 -12.81 7.17
N THR A 392 -23.00 -12.43 8.37
CA THR A 392 -22.43 -13.40 9.32
C THR A 392 -23.52 -14.39 9.74
N THR A 393 -23.12 -15.66 9.89
CA THR A 393 -23.98 -16.76 10.32
C THR A 393 -23.38 -17.44 11.53
N GLU A 394 -24.16 -18.24 12.24
CA GLU A 394 -23.66 -19.05 13.36
C GLU A 394 -22.49 -19.94 12.95
N ALA A 395 -22.57 -20.55 11.76
CA ALA A 395 -21.49 -21.38 11.23
C ALA A 395 -20.18 -20.60 11.05
N ILE A 396 -20.27 -19.31 10.67
CA ILE A 396 -19.10 -18.45 10.58
C ILE A 396 -18.58 -18.14 11.99
N LEU A 397 -19.43 -17.71 12.93
CA LEU A 397 -19.02 -17.40 14.31
C LEU A 397 -18.36 -18.60 15.00
N ALA A 398 -18.85 -19.82 14.76
CA ALA A 398 -18.30 -21.03 15.35
C ALA A 398 -16.83 -21.28 14.98
N THR A 399 -16.33 -20.65 13.91
CA THR A 399 -14.92 -20.76 13.50
C THR A 399 -13.98 -19.81 14.26
N TYR A 400 -14.51 -18.80 14.97
CA TYR A 400 -13.70 -17.78 15.64
C TYR A 400 -13.61 -18.05 17.14
N GLY A 401 -12.39 -17.93 17.67
CA GLY A 401 -12.13 -17.85 19.11
C GLY A 401 -12.26 -16.41 19.62
N VAL A 402 -12.72 -16.27 20.86
CA VAL A 402 -12.92 -14.97 21.51
C VAL A 402 -11.85 -14.76 22.58
N ARG A 403 -11.30 -13.55 22.63
CA ARG A 403 -10.42 -13.10 23.71
C ARG A 403 -11.12 -12.02 24.52
N ILE A 404 -10.94 -12.07 25.84
CA ILE A 404 -11.44 -11.06 26.78
C ILE A 404 -10.28 -10.74 27.72
N GLY A 405 -9.95 -9.46 27.88
CA GLY A 405 -8.73 -9.03 28.58
C GLY A 405 -7.46 -9.65 28.00
N GLY A 406 -7.41 -9.87 26.67
CA GLY A 406 -6.30 -10.53 25.97
C GLY A 406 -6.22 -12.06 26.15
N VAL A 407 -7.03 -12.66 27.01
CA VAL A 407 -7.02 -14.11 27.29
C VAL A 407 -8.00 -14.83 26.39
N LEU A 408 -7.53 -15.87 25.69
CA LEU A 408 -8.40 -16.72 24.87
C LEU A 408 -9.34 -17.53 25.76
N ARG A 409 -10.64 -17.39 25.56
CA ARG A 409 -11.67 -18.11 26.30
C ARG A 409 -11.91 -19.50 25.74
N SER A 410 -12.37 -20.42 26.60
CA SER A 410 -12.83 -21.73 26.18
C SER A 410 -14.14 -21.59 25.40
N GLY A 411 -14.28 -22.31 24.29
CA GLY A 411 -15.42 -22.20 23.38
C GLY A 411 -15.12 -21.43 22.09
N ASN A 412 -16.17 -20.91 21.45
CA ASN A 412 -16.09 -20.11 20.22
C ASN A 412 -17.13 -18.99 20.26
N ALA A 413 -17.14 -18.12 19.24
CA ALA A 413 -18.02 -16.95 19.22
C ALA A 413 -19.52 -17.27 19.04
N SER A 414 -19.90 -18.51 18.69
CA SER A 414 -21.29 -18.90 18.40
C SER A 414 -22.01 -19.59 19.56
N ALA A 415 -21.30 -20.35 20.39
CA ALA A 415 -21.90 -21.05 21.53
C ALA A 415 -20.87 -21.54 22.53
N ASN A 416 -21.34 -21.80 23.76
CA ASN A 416 -20.55 -22.38 24.86
C ASN A 416 -19.23 -21.63 25.11
N LEU A 417 -19.31 -20.30 25.16
CA LEU A 417 -18.18 -19.42 25.42
C LEU A 417 -18.10 -19.10 26.91
N ASP A 418 -17.01 -19.53 27.55
CA ASP A 418 -16.70 -19.24 28.95
C ASP A 418 -16.24 -17.78 29.09
N PHE A 419 -17.19 -16.86 29.19
CA PHE A 419 -16.95 -15.41 29.19
C PHE A 419 -16.10 -14.99 30.38
N ASN A 420 -16.35 -15.56 31.57
CA ASN A 420 -15.61 -15.21 32.78
C ASN A 420 -14.34 -16.04 32.98
N GLY A 421 -14.18 -17.16 32.27
CA GLY A 421 -12.99 -18.00 32.33
C GLY A 421 -12.90 -18.84 33.59
N ASN A 422 -14.01 -19.14 34.26
CA ASN A 422 -14.02 -19.94 35.48
C ASN A 422 -13.92 -21.47 35.20
N GLY A 423 -13.94 -21.86 33.92
CA GLY A 423 -13.84 -23.25 33.47
C GLY A 423 -15.17 -23.99 33.38
N VAL A 424 -16.31 -23.33 33.60
CA VAL A 424 -17.66 -23.92 33.61
C VAL A 424 -18.63 -23.03 32.84
N ILE A 425 -19.29 -23.60 31.83
CA ILE A 425 -20.38 -22.92 31.11
C ILE A 425 -21.62 -22.80 32.00
N GLN A 426 -22.02 -21.56 32.27
CA GLN A 426 -23.17 -21.22 33.10
C GLN A 426 -24.44 -21.14 32.25
N ALA A 427 -25.51 -21.80 32.73
CA ALA A 427 -26.80 -21.81 32.05
C ALA A 427 -27.59 -20.49 32.20
N GLY A 428 -27.30 -19.73 33.27
CA GLY A 428 -27.90 -18.42 33.51
C GLY A 428 -27.08 -17.30 32.89
N PHE A 429 -27.69 -16.12 32.77
CA PHE A 429 -26.96 -14.91 32.40
C PHE A 429 -25.99 -14.52 33.52
N ILE A 430 -24.83 -14.00 33.14
CA ILE A 430 -23.81 -13.50 34.05
C ILE A 430 -23.46 -12.06 33.73
N ALA A 431 -22.96 -11.34 34.73
CA ALA A 431 -22.31 -10.06 34.51
C ALA A 431 -20.82 -10.31 34.29
N GLN A 432 -20.24 -9.71 33.25
CA GLN A 432 -18.82 -9.85 32.93
C GLN A 432 -18.30 -8.60 32.22
N ASP A 433 -17.18 -8.07 32.73
CA ASP A 433 -16.35 -7.08 32.05
C ASP A 433 -15.84 -7.66 30.71
N LEU A 434 -16.32 -7.11 29.60
CA LEU A 434 -15.99 -7.53 28.24
C LEU A 434 -14.97 -6.61 27.59
N ASN A 435 -14.91 -5.34 27.98
CA ASN A 435 -14.03 -4.30 27.40
C ASN A 435 -12.78 -3.99 28.27
N ASN A 436 -12.62 -4.70 29.38
CA ASN A 436 -11.51 -4.61 30.32
C ASN A 436 -11.31 -3.19 30.90
N ASP A 437 -12.39 -2.48 31.22
CA ASP A 437 -12.36 -1.16 31.86
C ASP A 437 -12.55 -1.19 33.38
N GLY A 438 -12.86 -2.37 33.94
CA GLY A 438 -13.00 -2.61 35.36
C GLY A 438 -14.43 -2.61 35.89
N ASP A 439 -15.45 -2.48 35.03
CA ASP A 439 -16.84 -2.74 35.39
C ASP A 439 -17.55 -3.75 34.47
N SER A 440 -18.84 -3.97 34.69
CA SER A 440 -19.62 -4.98 33.95
C SER A 440 -21.02 -4.45 33.62
N SER A 441 -21.11 -3.16 33.35
CA SER A 441 -22.38 -2.44 33.18
C SER A 441 -22.57 -1.92 31.76
N ASP A 442 -21.57 -2.05 30.91
CA ASP A 442 -21.58 -1.44 29.60
C ASP A 442 -22.53 -2.12 28.61
N PHE A 443 -22.91 -1.30 27.63
CA PHE A 443 -23.56 -1.75 26.41
C PHE A 443 -22.57 -1.69 25.25
N ILE A 444 -22.26 -2.87 24.72
CA ILE A 444 -21.35 -3.05 23.60
C ILE A 444 -22.17 -3.01 22.31
N ASN A 445 -21.92 -2.01 21.46
CA ASN A 445 -22.60 -1.89 20.17
C ASN A 445 -22.25 -3.05 19.22
N SER A 446 -23.02 -3.21 18.15
CA SER A 446 -22.73 -4.24 17.14
C SER A 446 -21.37 -4.01 16.47
N SER A 447 -20.74 -5.08 16.00
CA SER A 447 -19.46 -5.01 15.31
C SER A 447 -19.61 -4.65 13.83
N GLN A 448 -18.53 -4.10 13.27
CA GLN A 448 -18.40 -3.79 11.85
C GLN A 448 -17.62 -4.88 11.10
N ASN A 449 -17.95 -5.06 9.82
CA ASN A 449 -17.05 -5.71 8.87
C ASN A 449 -16.09 -4.64 8.34
N ASP A 450 -14.84 -4.73 8.78
CA ASP A 450 -13.80 -3.72 8.55
C ASP A 450 -13.39 -3.62 7.09
N TRP A 451 -13.31 -4.76 6.40
CA TRP A 451 -12.84 -4.80 5.01
C TRP A 451 -13.75 -4.02 4.05
N LEU A 452 -15.01 -3.82 4.42
CA LEU A 452 -15.98 -3.03 3.66
C LEU A 452 -16.01 -1.54 4.08
N ALA A 453 -15.21 -1.17 5.08
CA ALA A 453 -15.23 0.15 5.71
C ALA A 453 -13.92 0.93 5.55
N LEU A 454 -12.95 0.36 4.83
CA LEU A 454 -11.65 0.98 4.63
C LEU A 454 -11.76 2.30 3.87
N VAL A 455 -10.94 3.27 4.27
CA VAL A 455 -10.74 4.57 3.62
C VAL A 455 -9.35 4.57 2.98
N TYR A 456 -9.29 4.70 1.64
CA TYR A 456 -8.04 4.56 0.89
C TYR A 456 -7.31 5.90 0.66
N ASP A 457 -7.98 7.03 0.89
CA ASP A 457 -7.47 8.38 0.53
C ASP A 457 -6.45 8.96 1.53
N GLY A 458 -6.06 8.20 2.57
CA GLY A 458 -5.11 8.67 3.59
C GLY A 458 -5.51 9.99 4.24
N ALA A 459 -6.78 10.18 4.58
CA ALA A 459 -7.36 11.45 5.03
C ALA A 459 -7.32 12.56 3.97
N GLY A 460 -7.55 12.19 2.71
CA GLY A 460 -7.54 13.08 1.54
C GLY A 460 -6.14 13.52 1.11
N THR A 461 -5.08 12.83 1.54
CA THR A 461 -3.69 13.15 1.18
C THR A 461 -3.06 12.15 0.21
N ILE A 462 -3.60 10.94 0.14
CA ILE A 462 -3.21 9.88 -0.78
C ILE A 462 -4.25 9.82 -1.90
N GLY A 463 -3.73 9.66 -3.12
CA GLY A 463 -4.53 9.63 -4.32
C GLY A 463 -4.99 11.02 -4.77
N ASP A 464 -5.52 11.02 -5.98
CA ASP A 464 -6.40 12.05 -6.55
C ASP A 464 -6.98 11.37 -7.80
N PRO A 465 -8.28 11.03 -7.79
CA PRO A 465 -8.86 10.21 -8.84
C PRO A 465 -8.84 10.89 -10.20
N PHE A 466 -8.46 12.17 -10.30
CA PHE A 466 -8.33 12.90 -11.57
C PHE A 466 -6.88 13.23 -11.95
N LEU A 467 -5.88 12.57 -11.34
CA LEU A 467 -4.49 12.74 -11.80
C LEU A 467 -4.38 12.32 -13.25
N GLY A 468 -3.75 13.16 -14.07
CA GLY A 468 -3.65 12.96 -15.53
C GLY A 468 -4.58 13.86 -16.35
N ALA A 469 -5.56 14.52 -15.73
CA ALA A 469 -6.47 15.44 -16.39
C ALA A 469 -5.74 16.55 -17.16
N THR A 470 -5.96 16.65 -18.47
CA THR A 470 -5.53 17.80 -19.27
C THR A 470 -6.40 19.00 -18.92
N GLU A 471 -5.80 20.01 -18.27
CA GLU A 471 -6.33 21.32 -17.86
C GLU A 471 -7.84 21.59 -18.00
N SER A 472 -8.55 21.63 -16.88
CA SER A 472 -9.30 22.86 -16.57
C SER A 472 -9.14 23.23 -15.10
N LEU A 473 -8.65 24.44 -14.89
CA LEU A 473 -8.48 25.17 -13.64
C LEU A 473 -9.82 25.48 -12.93
N MET A 474 -10.78 24.55 -12.92
CA MET A 474 -12.11 24.76 -12.31
C MET A 474 -12.48 23.78 -11.19
N LYS A 475 -11.69 22.73 -10.92
CA LYS A 475 -11.92 21.86 -9.74
C LYS A 475 -10.89 22.04 -8.61
N ARG A 476 -9.75 22.69 -8.86
CA ARG A 476 -8.74 23.00 -7.83
C ARG A 476 -9.02 24.34 -7.15
N ALA A 477 -10.03 24.36 -6.30
CA ALA A 477 -10.18 25.38 -5.28
C ALA A 477 -10.16 24.74 -3.90
N ARG A 478 -9.04 24.10 -3.51
CA ARG A 478 -8.58 24.06 -2.13
C ARG A 478 -7.05 24.08 -2.11
N PRO A 479 -6.41 25.21 -1.77
CA PRO A 479 -4.99 25.21 -1.46
C PRO A 479 -4.76 24.25 -0.29
N PHE A 480 -3.68 23.48 -0.40
CA PHE A 480 -3.11 22.65 0.65
C PHE A 480 -2.64 23.60 1.78
N GLN A 481 -3.57 24.08 2.60
CA GLN A 481 -3.28 24.68 3.89
C GLN A 481 -3.56 23.59 4.93
N VAL A 482 -2.48 23.13 5.55
CA VAL A 482 -2.57 22.41 6.81
C VAL A 482 -3.06 23.44 7.84
N GLU A 483 -4.36 23.46 8.08
CA GLU A 483 -4.96 24.21 9.20
C GLU A 483 -4.73 23.38 10.47
N PRO A 484 -4.04 23.93 11.49
CA PRO A 484 -3.66 23.21 12.69
C PRO A 484 -4.71 23.40 13.78
N GLU A 485 -5.79 22.61 13.80
CA GLU A 485 -6.72 22.64 14.95
C GLU A 485 -7.73 21.50 14.92
N ASN A 486 -7.44 20.45 15.69
CA ASN A 486 -8.36 19.83 16.67
C ASN A 486 -7.59 18.74 17.45
N ALA A 487 -6.47 19.13 18.04
CA ALA A 487 -5.96 18.43 19.22
C ALA A 487 -6.80 18.91 20.41
N GLU A 488 -7.95 18.28 20.63
CA GLU A 488 -8.67 18.49 21.90
C GLU A 488 -8.04 17.66 23.03
N PRO A 489 -8.12 18.17 24.27
CA PRO A 489 -7.03 18.12 25.22
C PRO A 489 -7.06 16.84 26.06
N CYS A 490 -5.88 16.24 26.25
CA CYS A 490 -5.63 15.35 27.38
C CYS A 490 -5.84 16.16 28.67
N ILE A 491 -6.99 15.95 29.30
CA ILE A 491 -7.27 16.45 30.65
C ILE A 491 -6.34 15.72 31.60
N THR A 492 -5.34 16.45 32.09
CA THR A 492 -4.56 16.11 33.27
C THR A 492 -5.25 16.66 34.53
N GLU A 493 -5.36 15.77 35.54
CA GLU A 493 -5.10 15.98 36.99
C GLU A 493 -6.22 16.58 37.88
N PRO A 494 -6.20 16.42 39.25
CA PRO A 494 -5.14 15.84 40.11
C PRO A 494 -5.60 14.89 41.27
N ARG A 495 -4.76 13.91 41.61
CA ARG A 495 -4.21 13.57 42.96
C ARG A 495 -3.75 12.13 43.10
#